data_AF-N9LHY5-F1
#
_entry.id   AF-N9LHY5-F1
#
_cell.length_a   1.000
_cell.length_b   1.000
_cell.length_c   1.000
_cell.angle_alpha   90.00
_cell.angle_beta   90.00
_cell.angle_gamma   90.00
#
_symmetry.space_group_name_H-M   'P 1'
#
loop_
_entity.id
_entity.type
_entity.pdbx_description
1 polymer ?
#
loop_
_entity_poly.entity_id
_entity_poly.type
_entity_poly.pdbx_seq_one_letter_code
_entity_poly.pdbx_strand_id
1 'polypeptide(L)'
;MTYTNAYELLWNYFQIHSQQRMSIFNFYIVITIAMFSSFGFFLSEHVYIFGCLISILIIAVNFSFFKLDERTSFMLKEVEEKLREWELNNIDEAYRIFNDEEINFKACRSRSTYYIDFEKNYTYGEIFRFTFRVFTYLSIGCFVFSLLASMSLIDILK
;
A
#
# COMPACT_ATOMS: atom_id res chain seq x y z
N MET A 1 38.28 -2.76 -10.14
CA MET A 1 37.27 -2.97 -11.21
C MET A 1 35.99 -3.67 -10.72
N THR A 2 35.83 -3.89 -9.40
CA THR A 2 34.70 -4.63 -8.80
C THR A 2 33.64 -3.73 -8.15
N TYR A 3 34.00 -2.52 -7.72
CA TYR A 3 33.09 -1.63 -6.97
C TYR A 3 31.98 -0.99 -7.81
N THR A 4 32.25 -0.64 -9.07
CA THR A 4 31.24 -0.13 -10.02
C THR A 4 30.11 -1.15 -10.25
N ASN A 5 30.46 -2.44 -10.25
CA ASN A 5 29.49 -3.53 -10.45
C ASN A 5 28.58 -3.72 -9.23
N ALA A 6 29.10 -3.52 -8.01
CA ALA A 6 28.31 -3.64 -6.78
C ALA A 6 27.30 -2.51 -6.62
N TYR A 7 27.70 -1.26 -6.86
CA TYR A 7 26.76 -0.12 -6.84
C TYR A 7 25.70 -0.25 -7.93
N GLU A 8 26.09 -0.59 -9.16
CA GLU A 8 25.16 -0.76 -10.27
C GLU A 8 24.15 -1.89 -10.00
N LEU A 9 24.59 -3.00 -9.41
CA LEU A 9 23.70 -4.08 -8.98
C LEU A 9 22.68 -3.60 -7.93
N LEU A 10 23.14 -2.90 -6.89
CA LEU A 10 22.28 -2.37 -5.82
C LEU A 10 21.30 -1.33 -6.35
N TRP A 11 21.78 -0.41 -7.18
CA TRP A 11 20.95 0.63 -7.80
C TRP A 11 19.90 0.04 -8.73
N ASN A 12 20.28 -0.91 -9.60
CA ASN A 12 19.33 -1.58 -10.49
C ASN A 12 18.28 -2.36 -9.69
N TYR A 13 18.68 -3.04 -8.62
CA TYR A 13 17.75 -3.75 -7.74
C TYR A 13 16.78 -2.79 -7.04
N PHE A 14 17.27 -1.66 -6.50
CA PHE A 14 16.45 -0.59 -5.93
C PHE A 14 15.45 -0.04 -6.96
N GLN A 15 15.92 0.27 -8.17
CA GLN A 15 15.09 0.81 -9.24
C GLN A 15 13.99 -0.18 -9.66
N ILE A 16 14.31 -1.47 -9.80
CA ILE A 16 13.33 -2.49 -10.16
C ILE A 16 12.23 -2.60 -9.10
N HIS A 17 12.59 -2.65 -7.81
CA HIS A 17 11.60 -2.84 -6.75
C HIS A 17 10.78 -1.58 -6.44
N SER A 18 11.38 -0.39 -6.54
CA SER A 18 10.64 0.87 -6.45
C SER A 18 9.62 1.01 -7.59
N GLN A 19 10.00 0.68 -8.82
CA GLN A 19 9.08 0.69 -9.97
C GLN A 19 7.98 -0.38 -9.87
N GLN A 20 8.33 -1.61 -9.45
CA GLN A 20 7.36 -2.67 -9.20
C GLN A 20 6.29 -2.23 -8.19
N ARG A 21 6.71 -1.57 -7.11
CA ARG A 21 5.80 -1.12 -6.06
C ARG A 21 4.76 -0.12 -6.57
N MET A 22 5.17 0.84 -7.39
CA MET A 22 4.25 1.79 -8.04
C MET A 22 3.31 1.09 -9.03
N SER A 23 3.82 0.13 -9.80
CA SER A 23 3.00 -0.65 -10.74
C SER A 23 1.92 -1.48 -10.03
N ILE A 24 2.29 -2.19 -8.95
CA ILE A 24 1.35 -2.96 -8.12
C ILE A 24 0.25 -2.06 -7.57
N PHE A 25 0.61 -0.87 -7.08
CA PHE A 25 -0.37 0.09 -6.56
C PHE A 25 -1.33 0.61 -7.64
N ASN A 26 -0.83 0.87 -8.86
CA ASN A 26 -1.68 1.26 -9.98
C ASN A 26 -2.68 0.15 -10.36
N PHE A 27 -2.23 -1.10 -10.41
CA PHE A 27 -3.12 -2.24 -10.63
C PHE A 27 -4.17 -2.37 -9.52
N TYR A 28 -3.77 -2.18 -8.27
CA TYR A 28 -4.69 -2.18 -7.14
C TYR A 28 -5.82 -1.16 -7.31
N ILE A 29 -5.52 0.08 -7.69
CA ILE A 29 -6.53 1.13 -7.89
C ILE A 29 -7.54 0.69 -8.96
N VAL A 30 -7.06 0.21 -10.10
CA VAL A 30 -7.92 -0.20 -11.22
C VAL A 30 -8.85 -1.34 -10.81
N ILE A 31 -8.30 -2.38 -10.16
CA ILE A 31 -9.09 -3.54 -9.71
C ILE A 31 -10.10 -3.13 -8.64
N THR A 32 -9.68 -2.30 -7.68
CA THR A 32 -10.54 -1.83 -6.59
C THR A 32 -11.73 -1.03 -7.15
N ILE A 33 -11.47 -0.08 -8.05
CA ILE A 33 -12.55 0.69 -8.71
C ILE A 33 -13.52 -0.25 -9.43
N ALA A 34 -13.01 -1.20 -10.23
CA ALA A 34 -13.86 -2.14 -10.96
C ALA A 34 -14.73 -2.99 -10.02
N MET A 35 -14.17 -3.45 -8.90
CA MET A 35 -14.93 -4.23 -7.92
C MET A 35 -15.98 -3.40 -7.17
N PHE A 36 -15.66 -2.15 -6.79
CA PHE A 36 -16.64 -1.25 -6.17
C PHE A 36 -17.76 -0.85 -7.13
N SER A 37 -17.46 -0.65 -8.42
CA SER A 37 -18.49 -0.46 -9.44
C SER A 37 -19.39 -1.69 -9.58
N SER A 38 -18.81 -2.90 -9.54
CA SER A 38 -19.57 -4.15 -9.57
C SER A 38 -20.48 -4.30 -8.34
N PHE A 39 -19.99 -3.91 -7.16
CA PHE A 39 -20.82 -3.84 -5.95
C PHE A 39 -22.00 -2.88 -6.10
N GLY A 40 -21.75 -1.68 -6.65
CA GLY A 40 -22.82 -0.71 -6.92
C GLY A 40 -23.89 -1.25 -7.87
N PHE A 41 -23.48 -1.99 -8.91
CA PHE A 41 -24.41 -2.64 -9.85
C PHE A 41 -25.28 -3.72 -9.17
N PHE A 42 -24.70 -4.61 -8.37
CA PHE A 42 -25.49 -5.61 -7.65
C PHE A 42 -26.44 -5.00 -6.63
N LEU A 43 -26.06 -3.85 -6.07
CA LEU A 43 -26.92 -3.11 -5.16
C LEU A 43 -28.12 -2.49 -5.88
N SER A 44 -27.93 -1.92 -7.08
CA SER A 44 -29.03 -1.32 -7.85
C SER A 44 -30.02 -2.35 -8.37
N GLU A 45 -29.57 -3.56 -8.70
CA GLU A 45 -30.43 -4.66 -9.13
C GLU A 45 -31.09 -5.42 -7.95
N HIS A 46 -30.91 -4.94 -6.72
CA HIS A 46 -31.39 -5.58 -5.48
C HIS A 46 -30.93 -7.04 -5.29
N VAL A 47 -29.85 -7.46 -5.96
CA VAL A 47 -29.30 -8.82 -5.84
C VAL A 47 -28.23 -8.86 -4.76
N TYR A 48 -28.68 -8.65 -3.51
CA TYR A 48 -27.81 -8.44 -2.35
C TYR A 48 -26.88 -9.63 -2.03
N ILE A 49 -27.25 -10.85 -2.43
CA ILE A 49 -26.40 -12.05 -2.26
C ILE A 49 -25.09 -11.90 -3.05
N PHE A 50 -25.14 -11.40 -4.29
CA PHE A 50 -23.92 -11.11 -5.06
C PHE A 50 -23.16 -9.91 -4.48
N GLY A 51 -23.87 -8.95 -3.87
CA GLY A 51 -23.27 -7.87 -3.07
C GLY A 51 -22.41 -8.40 -1.90
N CYS A 52 -22.88 -9.43 -1.19
CA CYS A 52 -22.09 -10.10 -0.16
C CYS A 52 -20.85 -10.80 -0.76
N LEU A 53 -21.03 -11.53 -1.86
CA LEU A 53 -19.97 -12.28 -2.53
C LEU A 53 -18.85 -11.36 -3.04
N ILE A 54 -19.20 -10.24 -3.69
CA ILE A 54 -18.24 -9.27 -4.19
C ILE A 54 -17.53 -8.54 -3.04
N SER A 55 -18.21 -8.26 -1.92
CA SER A 55 -17.57 -7.63 -0.76
C SER A 55 -16.50 -8.53 -0.13
N ILE A 56 -16.76 -9.84 -0.05
CA ILE A 56 -15.76 -10.84 0.38
C ILE A 56 -14.56 -10.85 -0.58
N LEU A 57 -14.83 -10.80 -1.89
CA LEU A 57 -13.78 -10.75 -2.91
C LEU A 57 -12.90 -9.51 -2.75
N ILE A 58 -13.50 -8.33 -2.52
CA ILE A 58 -12.76 -7.07 -2.31
C ILE A 58 -11.86 -7.18 -1.06
N ILE A 59 -12.37 -7.75 0.05
CA ILE A 59 -11.58 -7.96 1.26
C ILE A 59 -10.37 -8.87 0.97
N ALA A 60 -10.57 -9.98 0.25
CA ALA A 60 -9.50 -10.90 -0.12
C ALA A 60 -8.43 -10.24 -1.01
N VAL A 61 -8.86 -9.40 -1.96
CA VAL A 61 -7.96 -8.62 -2.81
C VAL A 61 -7.18 -7.59 -1.99
N ASN A 62 -7.84 -6.82 -1.13
CA ASN A 62 -7.17 -5.84 -0.26
C ASN A 62 -6.10 -6.51 0.61
N PHE A 63 -6.41 -7.68 1.18
CA PHE A 63 -5.44 -8.45 1.95
C PHE A 63 -4.25 -8.93 1.12
N SER A 64 -4.51 -9.42 -0.10
CA SER A 64 -3.46 -9.89 -1.01
C SER A 64 -2.50 -8.76 -1.40
N PHE A 65 -3.04 -7.60 -1.79
CA PHE A 65 -2.23 -6.43 -2.14
C PHE A 65 -1.51 -5.82 -0.94
N PHE A 66 -2.11 -5.83 0.24
CA PHE A 66 -1.44 -5.43 1.47
C PHE A 66 -0.19 -6.29 1.74
N LYS A 67 -0.29 -7.60 1.54
CA LYS A 67 0.84 -8.51 1.73
C LYS A 67 1.93 -8.36 0.66
N LEU A 68 1.54 -8.10 -0.59
CA LEU A 68 2.49 -7.79 -1.66
C LEU A 68 3.26 -6.50 -1.36
N ASP A 69 2.57 -5.43 -0.94
CA ASP A 69 3.21 -4.16 -0.59
C ASP A 69 4.16 -4.28 0.61
N GLU A 70 3.78 -5.08 1.63
CA GLU A 70 4.62 -5.36 2.80
C GLU A 70 5.96 -5.99 2.37
N ARG A 71 5.92 -7.00 1.48
CA ARG A 71 7.12 -7.66 0.96
C ARG A 71 7.98 -6.73 0.12
N THR A 72 7.39 -5.97 -0.81
CA THR A 72 8.17 -5.04 -1.64
C THR A 72 8.79 -3.92 -0.83
N SER A 73 8.09 -3.44 0.20
CA SER A 73 8.61 -2.43 1.13
C SER A 73 9.80 -2.96 1.93
N PHE A 74 9.78 -4.24 2.33
CA PHE A 74 10.89 -4.85 3.04
C PHE A 74 12.15 -4.95 2.15
N MET A 75 12.01 -5.45 0.92
CA MET A 75 13.14 -5.55 -0.01
C MET A 75 13.74 -4.19 -0.38
N LEU A 76 12.89 -3.16 -0.52
CA LEU A 76 13.35 -1.81 -0.80
C LEU A 76 14.21 -1.27 0.35
N LYS A 77 13.75 -1.41 1.59
CA LYS A 77 14.49 -0.98 2.78
C LYS A 77 15.84 -1.69 2.92
N GLU A 78 15.88 -3.00 2.67
CA GLU A 78 17.13 -3.77 2.74
C GLU A 78 18.18 -3.22 1.76
N VAL A 79 17.75 -2.77 0.59
CA VAL A 79 18.66 -2.25 -0.44
C VAL A 79 19.02 -0.80 -0.18
N GLU A 80 18.10 0.01 0.34
CA GLU A 80 18.39 1.35 0.85
C GLU A 80 19.48 1.30 1.94
N GLU A 81 19.41 0.35 2.87
CA GLU A 81 20.43 0.14 3.91
C GLU A 81 21.79 -0.23 3.29
N LYS A 82 21.83 -1.17 2.35
CA LYS A 82 23.06 -1.57 1.65
C LYS A 82 23.66 -0.44 0.80
N LEU A 83 22.82 0.36 0.14
CA LEU A 83 23.25 1.53 -0.61
C LEU A 83 23.86 2.58 0.32
N ARG A 84 23.26 2.81 1.49
CA ARG A 84 23.77 3.74 2.50
C ARG A 84 25.13 3.30 3.04
N GLU A 85 25.31 2.03 3.36
CA GLU A 85 26.60 1.47 3.76
C GLU A 85 27.65 1.62 2.66
N TRP A 86 27.27 1.46 1.40
CA TRP A 86 28.15 1.69 0.27
C TRP A 86 28.54 3.17 0.13
N GLU A 87 27.58 4.10 0.23
CA GLU A 87 27.84 5.55 0.18
C GLU A 87 28.78 6.02 1.29
N LEU A 88 28.59 5.53 2.53
CA LEU A 88 29.43 5.87 3.67
C LEU A 88 30.91 5.53 3.47
N ASN A 89 31.18 4.43 2.74
CA ASN A 89 32.53 3.94 2.52
C ASN A 89 33.19 4.47 1.23
N ASN A 90 32.40 4.92 0.25
CA ASN A 90 32.89 5.21 -1.11
C ASN A 90 32.63 6.64 -1.59
N ILE A 91 31.73 7.40 -0.94
CA ILE A 91 31.37 8.76 -1.33
C ILE A 91 31.70 9.75 -0.21
N ASP A 92 32.20 10.92 -0.60
CA ASP A 92 32.41 12.06 0.28
C ASP A 92 31.08 12.58 0.85
N GLU A 93 31.12 13.12 2.06
CA GLU A 93 29.94 13.47 2.85
C GLU A 93 28.98 14.42 2.10
N ALA A 94 29.53 15.33 1.29
CA ALA A 94 28.77 16.30 0.51
C ALA A 94 27.87 15.73 -0.60
N TYR A 95 28.03 14.44 -0.97
CA TYR A 95 27.30 13.81 -2.07
C TYR A 95 26.46 12.58 -1.64
N ARG A 96 26.25 12.37 -0.34
CA ARG A 96 25.52 11.20 0.19
C ARG A 96 24.01 11.44 0.19
N ILE A 97 23.29 10.86 -0.76
CA ILE A 97 21.86 11.13 -0.92
C ILE A 97 21.04 10.29 0.08
N PHE A 98 21.35 9.00 0.23
CA PHE A 98 20.54 8.09 1.06
C PHE A 98 20.75 8.31 2.56
N ASN A 99 21.93 8.79 2.96
CA ASN A 99 22.21 9.08 4.36
C ASN A 99 21.55 10.40 4.79
N ASP A 100 21.64 11.44 3.96
CA ASP A 100 21.02 12.74 4.22
C ASP A 100 19.50 12.63 4.23
N GLU A 101 18.91 11.84 3.34
CA GLU A 101 17.47 11.59 3.32
C GLU A 101 16.99 10.96 4.63
N GLU A 102 17.69 9.93 5.16
CA GLU A 102 17.29 9.29 6.42
C GLU A 102 17.41 10.24 7.62
N ILE A 103 18.49 11.04 7.70
CA ILE A 103 18.70 12.01 8.77
C ILE A 103 17.61 13.09 8.73
N ASN A 104 17.34 13.65 7.56
CA ASN A 104 16.29 14.64 7.37
C ASN A 104 14.89 14.06 7.68
N PHE A 105 14.63 12.83 7.24
CA PHE A 105 13.36 12.14 7.50
C PHE A 105 13.15 11.87 9.00
N LYS A 106 14.18 11.40 9.72
CA LYS A 106 14.15 11.21 11.18
C LYS A 106 13.98 12.54 11.93
N ALA A 107 14.68 13.59 11.50
CA ALA A 107 14.58 14.92 12.09
C ALA A 107 13.15 15.49 11.96
N CYS A 108 12.54 15.37 10.78
CA CYS A 108 11.13 15.74 10.57
C CYS A 108 10.17 14.88 11.41
N ARG A 109 10.43 13.57 11.54
CA ARG A 109 9.57 12.64 12.30
C ARG A 109 9.61 12.87 13.82
N SER A 110 10.77 13.24 14.37
CA SER A 110 10.98 13.49 15.80
C SER A 110 10.30 14.77 16.31
N ARG A 111 10.00 15.71 15.41
CA ARG A 111 9.44 17.03 15.76
C ARG A 111 7.93 17.03 16.06
N SER A 112 7.23 15.94 15.73
CA SER A 112 5.76 15.85 15.81
C SER A 112 5.30 15.09 17.06
N THR A 113 4.72 15.82 18.02
CA THR A 113 4.26 15.33 19.33
C THR A 113 2.74 15.02 19.37
N TYR A 114 2.03 15.15 18.24
CA TYR A 114 0.57 15.00 18.17
C TYR A 114 0.13 13.72 17.42
N TYR A 115 -0.99 13.13 17.87
CA TYR A 115 -1.51 11.82 17.39
C TYR A 115 -2.04 11.83 15.95
N ILE A 116 -2.41 12.98 15.40
CA ILE A 116 -2.87 13.16 14.02
C ILE A 116 -2.24 14.44 13.51
N ASP A 117 -1.05 14.32 12.92
CA ASP A 117 -0.35 15.45 12.36
C ASP A 117 -0.32 15.29 10.83
N PHE A 118 -1.04 16.17 10.15
CA PHE A 118 -1.06 16.24 8.68
C PHE A 118 0.26 16.78 8.12
N GLU A 119 1.09 17.41 8.95
CA GLU A 119 2.42 17.92 8.58
C GLU A 119 3.52 16.86 8.73
N LYS A 120 3.18 15.66 9.23
CA LYS A 120 4.13 14.57 9.38
C LYS A 120 4.51 14.01 8.02
N ASN A 121 5.80 13.92 7.74
CA ASN A 121 6.31 13.22 6.56
C ASN A 121 6.00 11.72 6.68
N TYR A 122 5.05 11.23 5.89
CA TYR A 122 4.72 9.82 5.78
C TYR A 122 5.58 9.17 4.70
N THR A 123 6.10 7.98 4.98
CA THR A 123 6.72 7.18 3.92
C THR A 123 5.64 6.66 2.95
N TYR A 124 6.01 6.43 1.70
CA TYR A 124 5.17 5.69 0.74
C TYR A 124 4.67 4.36 1.33
N GLY A 125 5.50 3.70 2.15
CA GLY A 125 5.15 2.55 2.99
C GLY A 125 3.87 2.74 3.80
N GLU A 126 3.85 3.80 4.59
CA GLU A 126 2.80 4.07 5.56
C GLU A 126 1.50 4.47 4.88
N ILE A 127 1.57 5.27 3.80
CA ILE A 127 0.40 5.71 3.04
C ILE A 127 -0.30 4.50 2.40
N PHE A 128 0.43 3.63 1.72
CA PHE A 128 -0.19 2.48 1.03
C PHE A 128 -0.86 1.53 2.04
N ARG A 129 -0.17 1.20 3.14
CA ARG A 129 -0.74 0.39 4.23
C ARG A 129 -1.95 1.05 4.88
N PHE A 130 -2.01 2.38 4.95
CA PHE A 130 -3.20 3.09 5.41
C PHE A 130 -4.35 2.94 4.41
N THR A 131 -4.09 3.14 3.11
CA THR A 131 -5.07 2.96 2.04
C THR A 131 -5.70 1.57 2.07
N PHE A 132 -4.91 0.49 2.10
CA PHE A 132 -5.44 -0.88 2.15
C PHE A 132 -6.34 -1.13 3.37
N ARG A 133 -5.98 -0.58 4.54
CA ARG A 133 -6.79 -0.70 5.76
C ARG A 133 -8.13 0.03 5.61
N VAL A 134 -8.12 1.27 5.11
CA VAL A 134 -9.34 2.05 4.86
C VAL A 134 -10.28 1.29 3.93
N PHE A 135 -9.79 0.81 2.78
CA PHE A 135 -10.61 0.06 1.83
C PHE A 135 -11.10 -1.27 2.40
N THR A 136 -10.31 -1.93 3.25
CA THR A 136 -10.76 -3.15 3.94
C THR A 136 -11.92 -2.87 4.88
N TYR A 137 -11.83 -1.84 5.73
CA TYR A 137 -12.93 -1.47 6.63
C TYR A 137 -14.18 -1.04 5.86
N LEU A 138 -14.01 -0.29 4.77
CA LEU A 138 -15.10 0.10 3.90
C LEU A 138 -15.79 -1.14 3.28
N SER A 139 -15.02 -2.12 2.84
CA SER A 139 -15.53 -3.37 2.26
C SER A 139 -16.26 -4.25 3.28
N ILE A 140 -15.81 -4.27 4.53
CA ILE A 140 -16.53 -4.91 5.63
C ILE A 140 -17.87 -4.21 5.86
N GLY A 141 -17.90 -2.88 5.82
CA GLY A 141 -19.14 -2.10 5.87
C GLY A 141 -20.11 -2.45 4.74
N CYS A 142 -19.62 -2.52 3.50
CA CYS A 142 -20.39 -2.98 2.34
C CYS A 142 -20.96 -4.38 2.53
N PHE A 143 -20.16 -5.32 3.04
CA PHE A 143 -20.59 -6.68 3.33
C PHE A 143 -21.73 -6.72 4.35
N VAL A 144 -21.57 -6.02 5.48
CA VAL A 144 -22.61 -5.97 6.53
C VAL A 144 -23.90 -5.35 6.00
N PHE A 145 -23.78 -4.26 5.23
CA PHE A 145 -24.94 -3.62 4.62
C PHE A 145 -25.69 -4.54 3.64
N SER A 146 -24.98 -5.20 2.73
CA SER A 146 -25.59 -6.19 1.81
C SER A 146 -26.20 -7.37 2.55
N LEU A 147 -25.59 -7.82 3.66
CA LEU A 147 -26.12 -8.90 4.47
C LEU A 147 -27.45 -8.50 5.12
N LEU A 148 -27.52 -7.33 5.76
CA LEU A 148 -28.76 -6.82 6.35
C LEU A 148 -29.86 -6.61 5.30
N ALA A 149 -29.51 -6.05 4.14
CA ALA A 149 -30.46 -5.86 3.03
C ALA A 149 -30.98 -7.21 2.49
N SER A 150 -30.12 -8.24 2.42
CA SER A 150 -30.53 -9.57 1.98
C SER A 150 -31.53 -10.23 2.96
N MET A 151 -31.33 -10.06 4.27
CA MET A 151 -32.24 -10.60 5.29
C MET A 151 -33.61 -9.90 5.22
N SER A 152 -33.62 -8.57 5.12
CA SER A 152 -34.87 -7.81 4.96
C SER A 152 -35.64 -8.19 3.71
N LEU A 153 -34.96 -8.47 2.59
CA LEU A 153 -35.62 -8.91 1.35
C LEU A 153 -36.29 -10.29 1.53
N ILE A 154 -35.62 -11.21 2.24
CA ILE A 154 -36.16 -12.55 2.54
C ILE A 154 -37.40 -12.46 3.43
N ASP A 155 -37.41 -11.54 4.41
CA ASP A 155 -38.56 -11.34 5.30
C ASP A 155 -39.76 -10.70 4.58
N ILE A 156 -39.55 -9.86 3.55
CA ILE A 156 -40.62 -9.29 2.71
C ILE A 156 -41.24 -10.34 1.77
N LEU A 157 -40.47 -11.35 1.37
CA LEU A 157 -40.90 -12.41 0.45
C LEU A 157 -41.63 -13.58 1.13
N LYS A 158 -41.63 -13.65 2.46
CA LYS A 158 -42.37 -14.64 3.26
C LYS A 158 -43.79 -14.18 3.57
#